data_AF-A0A7V3WL19-F1
#
_entry.id   AF-A0A7V3WL19-F1
#
_cell.length_a   1.000
_cell.length_b   1.000
_cell.length_c   1.000
_cell.angle_alpha   90.00
_cell.angle_beta   90.00
_cell.angle_gamma   90.00
#
_symmetry.space_group_name_H-M   'P 1'
#
loop_
_entity.id
_entity.type
_entity.pdbx_description
1 polymer ?
#
loop_
_entity_poly.entity_id
_entity_poly.type
_entity_poly.pdbx_seq_one_letter_code
_entity_poly.pdbx_strand_id
1 'polypeptide(L)' 'MVITAVIDRIENGYVVLMPEDTGMEITLPEEILDGNYKKGEILTIIIDNL' A
#
# COMPACT_ATOMS: atom_id res chain seq x y z
N MET A 1 5.89 12.96 3.01
CA MET A 1 6.49 12.18 1.91
C MET A 1 5.38 11.53 1.11
N VAL A 2 5.48 11.49 -0.22
CA VAL A 2 4.46 10.85 -1.07
C VAL A 2 5.08 9.65 -1.77
N ILE A 3 4.42 8.50 -1.73
CA ILE A 3 4.86 7.25 -2.33
C ILE A 3 3.75 6.71 -3.22
N THR A 4 4.06 6.39 -4.47
CA THR A 4 3.18 5.64 -5.36
C THR A 4 3.54 4.16 -5.30
N ALA A 5 2.56 3.30 -5.08
CA ALA A 5 2.78 1.86 -4.98
C ALA A 5 1.60 1.06 -5.56
N VAL A 6 1.89 -0.17 -5.99
CA VAL A 6 0.89 -1.10 -6.51
C VAL A 6 0.51 -2.10 -5.43
N ILE A 7 -0.78 -2.43 -5.32
CA ILE A 7 -1.24 -3.55 -4.49
C ILE A 7 -0.73 -4.86 -5.08
N ASP A 8 0.22 -5.50 -4.41
CA ASP A 8 0.72 -6.80 -4.85
C ASP A 8 -0.13 -7.94 -4.28
N ARG A 9 -0.31 -8.01 -2.97
CA ARG A 9 -1.03 -9.13 -2.34
C ARG A 9 -1.67 -8.75 -1.01
N ILE A 10 -2.63 -9.57 -0.58
CA ILE A 10 -3.29 -9.46 0.73
C ILE A 10 -3.03 -10.75 1.48
N GLU A 11 -2.39 -10.65 2.64
CA GLU A 11 -1.99 -11.80 3.44
C GLU A 11 -2.19 -11.48 4.93
N ASN A 12 -2.85 -12.36 5.67
CA ASN A 12 -3.03 -12.27 7.12
C ASN A 12 -3.65 -10.95 7.63
N GLY A 13 -4.57 -10.34 6.88
CA GLY A 13 -5.21 -9.07 7.26
C GLY A 13 -4.36 -7.83 6.96
N TYR A 14 -3.31 -7.98 6.15
CA TYR A 14 -2.46 -6.89 5.69
C TYR A 14 -2.44 -6.82 4.16
N VAL A 15 -2.37 -5.59 3.66
CA VAL A 15 -2.11 -5.31 2.25
C VAL A 15 -0.63 -5.02 2.08
N VAL A 16 -0.01 -5.75 1.16
CA VAL A 16 1.38 -5.57 0.76
C VAL A 16 1.42 -4.75 -0.53
N LEU A 17 2.13 -3.64 -0.46
CA LEU A 17 2.32 -2.68 -1.54
C LEU A 17 3.75 -2.74 -2.03
N MET A 18 3.92 -2.69 -3.35
CA MET A 18 5.22 -2.60 -4.01
C MET A 18 5.38 -1.20 -4.61
N PRO A 19 6.20 -0.32 -4.02
CA PRO A 19 6.54 0.98 -4.59
C PRO A 19 7.41 0.80 -5.82
N GLU A 20 7.19 1.62 -6.84
CA GLU A 20 7.93 1.54 -8.11
C GLU A 20 9.43 1.84 -7.92
N ASP A 21 9.77 2.74 -6.97
CA ASP A 21 11.09 3.39 -6.94
C ASP A 21 11.98 3.05 -5.75
N THR A 22 11.47 2.30 -4.76
CA THR A 22 12.19 2.16 -3.46
C THR A 22 12.77 0.78 -3.20
N GLY A 23 12.34 -0.25 -3.95
CA GLY A 23 12.74 -1.65 -3.71
C GLY A 23 12.36 -2.18 -2.32
N MET A 24 11.51 -1.47 -1.57
CA MET A 24 11.07 -1.83 -0.23
C MET A 24 9.57 -2.13 -0.25
N GLU A 25 9.17 -3.27 0.31
CA GLU A 25 7.75 -3.57 0.52
C GLU A 25 7.17 -2.64 1.60
N ILE A 26 5.96 -2.14 1.37
CA ILE A 26 5.18 -1.42 2.38
C ILE A 26 4.00 -2.30 2.77
N THR A 27 3.86 -2.56 4.07
CA THR A 27 2.76 -3.36 4.61
C THR A 27 1.84 -2.49 5.45
N LEU A 28 0.56 -2.51 5.15
CA LEU A 28 -0.48 -1.74 5.84
C LEU A 28 -1.59 -2.67 6.32
N PRO A 29 -2.17 -2.49 7.52
CA PRO A 29 -3.36 -3.23 7.93
C PRO A 29 -4.50 -3.00 6.94
N GLU A 30 -5.21 -4.05 6.52
CA GLU A 30 -6.26 -3.93 5.51
C GLU A 30 -7.42 -3.02 5.97
N GLU A 31 -7.62 -2.92 7.28
CA GLU A 31 -8.62 -2.09 7.95
C GLU A 31 -8.43 -0.59 7.75
N ILE A 32 -7.22 -0.11 7.41
CA ILE A 32 -6.98 1.33 7.16
C ILE A 32 -7.40 1.76 5.75
N LEU A 33 -7.63 0.79 4.87
CA LEU A 33 -8.05 1.03 3.50
C LEU A 33 -9.58 1.01 3.47
N ASP A 34 -10.20 2.18 3.28
CA ASP A 34 -11.65 2.29 3.12
C ASP A 34 -12.05 1.74 1.73
N GLY A 35 -12.63 0.54 1.70
CA GLY A 35 -13.33 0.02 0.52
C GLY A 35 -12.84 -1.32 -0.01
N ASN A 36 -13.17 -1.60 -1.27
CA ASN A 36 -12.80 -2.82 -1.98
C ASN A 36 -11.53 -2.56 -2.81
N TYR A 37 -10.39 -3.04 -2.36
CA TYR A 37 -9.13 -2.98 -3.11
C TYR A 37 -8.85 -4.29 -3.85
N LYS A 38 -8.15 -4.18 -4.97
CA LYS A 38 -7.77 -5.31 -5.83
C LYS A 38 -6.28 -5.32 -6.12
N LYS A 39 -5.73 -6.53 -6.21
CA LYS A 39 -4.37 -6.74 -6.72
C LYS A 39 -4.21 -6.02 -8.07
N GLY A 40 -3.12 -5.27 -8.20
CA GLY A 40 -2.78 -4.47 -9.38
C GLY A 40 -3.30 -3.03 -9.36
N GLU A 41 -4.11 -2.63 -8.38
CA GLU A 41 -4.49 -1.22 -8.21
C GLU A 41 -3.32 -0.37 -7.71
N ILE A 42 -3.28 0.88 -8.15
CA ILE A 42 -2.25 1.85 -7.76
C ILE A 42 -2.79 2.70 -6.61
N LEU A 43 -2.00 2.85 -5.55
CA LEU A 43 -2.28 3.70 -4.40
C LEU A 43 -1.22 4.78 -4.28
N THR A 44 -1.66 5.95 -3.81
CA THR A 44 -0.77 7.04 -3.38
C THR A 44 -0.82 7.12 -1.86
N ILE A 45 0.32 6.87 -1.23
CA ILE A 45 0.50 6.91 0.22
C ILE A 45 1.10 8.26 0.58
N ILE A 46 0.44 8.99 1.48
CA ILE A 46 0.92 10.26 2.01
C ILE A 46 1.36 10.00 3.45
N ILE A 47 2.66 10.11 3.70
CA ILE A 47 3.27 10.00 5.03
C ILE A 47 3.50 11.42 5.54
N ASP A 48 2.64 11.88 6.43
CA ASP A 48 2.81 13.16 7.11
C ASP A 48 3.59 12.97 8.41
N ASN A 49 4.65 13.76 8.60
CA ASN A 49 5.33 13.86 9.89
C ASN A 49 4.57 14.89 10.73
N LEU A 50 3.86 14.43 11.76
CA LEU A 50 3.33 15.28 12.83
C LEU A 50 4.42 15.61 13.86
#